data_AF-A0A521ZQ47-F1
#
_entry.id   AF-A0A521ZQ47-F1
#
_cell.length_a   1.000
_cell.length_b   1.000
_cell.length_c   1.000
_cell.angle_alpha   90.00
_cell.angle_beta   90.00
_cell.angle_gamma   90.00
#
_symmetry.space_group_name_H-M   'P 1'
#
loop_
_entity.id
_entity.type
_entity.pdbx_description
1 polymer ?
#
loop_
_entity_poly.entity_id
_entity_poly.type
_entity_poly.pdbx_seq_one_letter_code
_entity_poly.pdbx_strand_id
1 'polypeptide(L)'
;MNDASKLCSYDQEYLSLLARQGKIKAEKIAGKWYTTVAWLNDYLLLMRPNMIIGDHFDVKTTIKHGSRKALYAALFSANAAIIILVFYYIWANFWKTGGNNQEVVSGLNNSVEKVSSERILGVSHASSEEGK
;
A
#
# COMPACT_ATOMS: atom_id res chain seq x y z
N MET A 1 -29.61 -20.27 -26.04
CA MET A 1 -29.68 -19.03 -25.23
C MET A 1 -31.05 -18.74 -24.63
N ASN A 2 -32.18 -19.05 -25.29
CA ASN A 2 -33.52 -18.77 -24.75
C ASN A 2 -33.75 -19.39 -23.36
N ASP A 3 -33.33 -20.64 -23.14
CA ASP A 3 -33.48 -21.27 -21.83
C ASP A 3 -32.53 -20.68 -20.79
N ALA A 4 -31.33 -20.29 -21.20
CA ALA A 4 -30.37 -19.60 -20.32
C ALA A 4 -30.90 -18.24 -19.84
N SER A 5 -31.59 -17.47 -20.70
CA SER A 5 -32.20 -16.19 -20.29
C SER A 5 -33.39 -16.33 -19.34
N LYS A 6 -34.00 -17.52 -19.24
CA LYS A 6 -35.03 -17.79 -18.22
C LYS A 6 -34.41 -18.08 -16.84
N LEU A 7 -33.16 -18.53 -16.85
CA LEU A 7 -32.43 -18.90 -15.63
C LEU A 7 -31.70 -17.70 -15.00
N CYS A 8 -31.34 -16.69 -15.80
CA CYS A 8 -30.63 -15.50 -15.35
C CYS A 8 -31.42 -14.22 -15.63
N SER A 9 -31.06 -13.11 -14.97
CA SER A 9 -31.69 -11.80 -15.22
C SER A 9 -31.28 -11.12 -16.54
N TYR A 10 -30.58 -11.83 -17.44
CA TYR A 10 -30.11 -11.28 -18.71
C TYR A 10 -30.95 -11.78 -19.89
N ASP A 11 -31.22 -10.85 -20.81
CA ASP A 11 -31.96 -11.17 -22.03
C ASP A 11 -31.19 -12.12 -22.95
N GLN A 12 -31.96 -12.90 -23.72
CA GLN A 12 -31.44 -13.85 -24.71
C GLN A 12 -30.47 -13.18 -25.70
N GLU A 13 -30.81 -11.96 -26.13
CA GLU A 13 -30.02 -11.21 -27.11
C GLU A 13 -28.68 -10.77 -26.54
N TYR A 14 -28.68 -10.33 -25.28
CA TYR A 14 -27.45 -9.99 -24.56
C TYR A 14 -26.53 -11.19 -24.39
N LEU A 15 -27.06 -12.35 -23.98
CA LEU A 15 -26.29 -13.60 -23.89
C LEU A 15 -25.71 -14.02 -25.25
N SER A 16 -26.48 -13.84 -26.32
CA SER A 16 -26.03 -14.15 -27.68
C SER A 16 -24.92 -13.21 -28.15
N LEU A 17 -24.96 -11.93 -27.75
CA LEU A 17 -23.90 -10.97 -27.98
C LEU A 17 -22.62 -11.36 -27.24
N LEU A 18 -22.71 -11.72 -25.97
CA LEU A 18 -21.56 -12.16 -25.16
C LEU A 18 -20.89 -13.40 -25.75
N ALA A 19 -21.68 -14.34 -26.29
CA ALA A 19 -21.17 -15.53 -26.97
C ALA A 19 -20.35 -15.16 -28.23
N ARG A 20 -20.85 -14.22 -29.04
CA ARG A 20 -20.12 -13.72 -30.23
C ARG A 20 -18.83 -12.99 -29.86
N GLN A 21 -18.84 -12.27 -28.74
CA GLN A 21 -17.67 -11.56 -28.22
C GLN A 21 -16.66 -12.49 -27.54
N GLY A 22 -16.99 -13.78 -27.35
CA GLY A 22 -16.13 -14.73 -26.65
C GLY A 22 -16.00 -14.46 -25.14
N LYS A 23 -16.90 -13.66 -24.56
CA LYS A 23 -16.90 -13.35 -23.11
C LYS A 23 -17.49 -14.47 -22.26
N ILE A 24 -18.43 -15.21 -22.84
CA ILE A 24 -18.99 -16.42 -22.24
C ILE A 24 -18.68 -17.60 -23.14
N LYS A 25 -18.43 -18.76 -22.55
CA LYS A 25 -18.23 -19.97 -23.32
C LYS A 25 -19.57 -20.42 -23.91
N ALA A 26 -19.59 -20.58 -25.22
CA ALA A 26 -20.78 -20.96 -25.97
C ALA A 26 -20.40 -21.70 -27.26
N GLU A 27 -21.27 -22.60 -27.68
CA GLU A 27 -21.11 -23.39 -28.91
C GLU A 27 -22.22 -23.03 -29.89
N LYS A 28 -21.86 -22.94 -31.17
CA LYS A 28 -22.81 -22.66 -32.25
C LYS A 28 -23.25 -23.97 -32.88
N ILE A 29 -24.48 -24.38 -32.60
CA ILE A 29 -25.08 -25.61 -33.11
C ILE A 29 -26.29 -25.23 -33.96
N ALA A 30 -26.37 -25.72 -35.19
CA ALA A 30 -27.49 -25.44 -36.11
C ALA A 30 -27.89 -23.95 -36.19
N GLY A 31 -26.90 -23.06 -36.24
CA GLY A 31 -27.12 -21.61 -36.35
C GLY A 31 -27.53 -20.89 -35.06
N LYS A 32 -27.74 -21.62 -33.94
CA LYS A 32 -28.09 -21.06 -32.64
C LYS A 32 -26.92 -21.16 -31.67
N TRP A 33 -26.85 -20.22 -30.73
CA TRP A 33 -25.86 -20.24 -29.65
C TRP A 33 -26.39 -21.02 -28.45
N TYR A 34 -25.59 -21.97 -27.99
CA TYR A 34 -25.84 -22.80 -26.82
C TYR A 34 -24.75 -22.56 -25.78
N THR A 35 -25.13 -22.56 -24.51
CA THR A 35 -24.22 -22.48 -23.38
C THR A 35 -24.70 -23.43 -22.31
N THR A 36 -23.82 -23.80 -21.39
CA THR A 36 -24.16 -24.66 -20.25
C THR A 36 -24.37 -23.78 -19.01
N VAL A 37 -25.14 -24.28 -18.04
CA VAL A 37 -25.37 -23.58 -16.77
C VAL A 37 -24.05 -23.35 -16.03
N ALA A 38 -23.12 -24.31 -16.08
CA ALA A 38 -21.78 -24.18 -15.52
C ALA A 38 -21.01 -22.99 -16.12
N TRP A 39 -20.95 -22.88 -17.46
CA TRP A 39 -20.26 -21.76 -18.12
C TRP A 39 -20.93 -20.41 -17.86
N LEU A 40 -22.26 -20.40 -17.74
CA LEU A 40 -23.00 -19.20 -17.39
C LEU A 40 -22.71 -18.79 -15.93
N ASN A 41 -22.68 -19.74 -15.00
CA ASN A 41 -22.31 -19.49 -13.61
C ASN A 41 -20.88 -19.00 -13.48
N ASP A 42 -19.92 -19.53 -14.23
CA ASP A 42 -18.54 -19.02 -14.27
C ASP A 42 -18.51 -17.53 -14.63
N TYR A 43 -19.28 -17.13 -15.64
CA TYR A 43 -19.41 -15.72 -16.03
C TYR A 43 -20.09 -14.88 -14.96
N LEU A 44 -21.19 -15.37 -14.37
CA LEU A 44 -21.90 -14.68 -13.31
C LEU A 44 -21.05 -14.52 -12.06
N LEU A 45 -20.23 -15.50 -11.68
CA LEU A 45 -19.32 -15.38 -10.55
C LEU A 45 -18.28 -14.28 -10.74
N LEU A 46 -17.78 -14.11 -11.97
CA LEU A 46 -16.84 -13.04 -12.29
C LEU A 46 -17.49 -11.65 -12.24
N MET A 47 -18.76 -11.55 -12.64
CA MET A 47 -19.44 -10.26 -12.80
C MET A 47 -20.33 -9.85 -11.62
N ARG A 48 -20.95 -10.83 -10.95
CA ARG A 48 -21.91 -10.69 -9.86
C ARG A 48 -21.97 -11.98 -9.00
N PRO A 49 -21.16 -12.09 -7.95
CA PRO A 49 -21.01 -13.32 -7.17
C PRO A 49 -22.26 -13.76 -6.39
N ASN A 50 -23.23 -12.86 -6.16
CA ASN A 50 -24.49 -13.16 -5.46
C ASN A 50 -25.61 -13.71 -6.37
N MET A 51 -25.30 -14.07 -7.61
CA MET A 51 -26.28 -14.55 -8.59
C MET A 51 -25.81 -15.89 -9.19
N ILE A 52 -25.94 -16.96 -8.40
CA ILE A 52 -25.59 -18.32 -8.80
C ILE A 52 -26.89 -19.06 -9.15
N ILE A 53 -26.91 -19.69 -10.32
CA ILE A 53 -28.07 -20.41 -10.83
C ILE A 53 -27.83 -21.90 -10.57
N GLY A 54 -28.42 -22.44 -9.50
CA GLY A 54 -28.30 -23.83 -9.08
C GLY A 54 -27.20 -24.08 -8.04
N ASP A 55 -27.46 -24.99 -7.09
CA ASP A 55 -26.60 -25.34 -5.94
C ASP A 55 -25.49 -26.36 -6.27
N HIS A 56 -25.60 -27.07 -7.39
CA HIS A 56 -24.57 -27.97 -7.90
C HIS A 56 -23.47 -27.20 -8.62
N PHE A 57 -22.69 -26.45 -7.84
CA PHE A 57 -21.47 -25.83 -8.31
C PHE A 57 -20.29 -26.78 -8.06
N ASP A 58 -19.92 -27.56 -9.08
CA ASP A 58 -18.61 -28.21 -9.12
C ASP A 58 -17.55 -27.10 -9.19
N VAL A 59 -17.06 -26.64 -8.04
CA VAL A 59 -15.89 -25.75 -7.90
C VAL A 59 -14.66 -26.51 -8.40
N LYS A 60 -14.59 -26.82 -9.69
CA LYS A 60 -13.35 -27.16 -10.37
C LYS A 60 -12.84 -25.91 -11.08
N THR A 61 -12.83 -24.80 -10.33
CA THR A 61 -12.16 -23.59 -10.75
C THR A 61 -10.67 -23.90 -10.74
N THR A 62 -10.12 -24.27 -11.89
CA THR A 62 -8.72 -24.02 -12.18
C THR A 62 -8.58 -22.51 -12.31
N ILE A 63 -8.61 -21.79 -11.18
CA ILE A 63 -8.07 -20.45 -11.12
C ILE A 63 -6.58 -20.64 -11.32
N LYS A 64 -6.16 -20.66 -12.59
CA LYS A 64 -4.79 -20.36 -12.97
C LYS A 64 -4.63 -18.88 -12.70
N HIS A 65 -4.52 -18.53 -11.41
CA HIS A 65 -4.16 -17.21 -10.95
C HIS A 65 -2.72 -17.03 -11.39
N GLY A 66 -2.55 -16.58 -12.64
CA GLY A 66 -1.27 -16.31 -13.25
C GLY A 66 -0.46 -15.49 -12.26
N SER A 67 0.62 -16.10 -11.78
CA SER A 67 1.42 -15.69 -10.65
C SER A 67 2.05 -14.30 -10.88
N ARG A 68 1.26 -13.23 -10.72
CA ARG A 68 1.78 -11.86 -10.63
C ARG A 68 2.67 -11.70 -9.39
N LYS A 69 2.51 -12.60 -8.40
CA LYS A 69 3.36 -12.69 -7.21
C LYS A 69 4.83 -12.99 -7.56
N ALA A 70 5.10 -13.79 -8.60
CA ALA A 70 6.46 -14.06 -9.06
C ALA A 70 7.10 -12.85 -9.74
N LEU A 71 6.31 -12.06 -10.49
CA LEU A 71 6.80 -10.86 -11.16
C LEU A 71 7.17 -9.76 -10.16
N TYR A 72 6.31 -9.50 -9.16
CA TYR A 72 6.65 -8.56 -8.09
C TYR A 72 7.80 -9.07 -7.21
N ALA A 73 7.85 -10.37 -6.88
CA ALA A 73 8.97 -10.93 -6.12
C ALA A 73 10.33 -10.72 -6.82
N ALA A 74 10.39 -10.88 -8.15
CA ALA A 74 11.61 -10.68 -8.93
C ALA A 74 12.01 -9.20 -9.09
N LEU A 75 11.04 -8.28 -9.14
CA LEU A 75 11.30 -6.85 -9.25
C LEU A 75 11.73 -6.22 -7.91
N PHE A 76 11.25 -6.76 -6.78
CA PHE A 76 11.65 -6.30 -5.44
C PHE A 76 13.05 -6.75 -5.04
N SER A 77 13.52 -7.93 -5.47
CA SER A 77 14.84 -8.44 -5.10
C SER A 77 16.02 -7.63 -5.68
N ALA A 78 15.86 -7.09 -6.89
CA ALA A 78 16.91 -6.31 -7.55
C ALA A 78 17.04 -4.88 -6.97
N ASN A 79 15.91 -4.27 -6.57
CA ASN A 79 15.89 -2.89 -6.09
C ASN A 79 16.11 -2.75 -4.58
N ALA A 80 15.97 -3.83 -3.81
CA ALA A 80 16.22 -3.83 -2.38
C ALA A 80 17.67 -3.47 -2.03
N ALA A 81 18.65 -3.93 -2.81
CA ALA A 81 20.06 -3.60 -2.57
C ALA A 81 20.34 -2.09 -2.71
N ILE A 82 19.73 -1.44 -3.71
CA ILE A 82 19.87 0.02 -3.91
C ILE A 82 19.22 0.77 -2.74
N ILE A 83 18.02 0.36 -2.31
CA ILE A 83 17.32 0.98 -1.18
C ILE A 83 18.14 0.81 0.11
N ILE A 84 18.71 -0.38 0.36
CA ILE A 84 19.56 -0.65 1.53
C ILE A 84 20.84 0.19 1.49
N LEU A 85 21.48 0.32 0.33
CA LEU A 85 22.69 1.14 0.17
C LEU A 85 22.41 2.63 0.39
N VAL A 86 21.31 3.15 -0.18
CA VAL A 86 20.88 4.55 0.01
C VAL A 86 20.54 4.80 1.48
N PHE A 87 19.82 3.87 2.12
CA PHE A 87 19.49 3.97 3.54
C PHE A 87 20.75 3.97 4.42
N TYR A 88 21.69 3.05 4.18
CA TYR A 88 22.96 3.00 4.90
C TYR A 88 23.77 4.30 4.71
N TYR A 89 23.82 4.84 3.49
CA TYR A 89 24.51 6.10 3.21
C TYR A 89 23.87 7.27 3.98
N ILE A 90 22.55 7.39 3.98
CA ILE A 90 21.83 8.43 4.74
C ILE A 90 22.08 8.26 6.24
N TRP A 91 21.99 7.04 6.76
CA TRP A 91 22.19 6.73 8.18
C TRP A 91 23.63 7.03 8.64
N ALA A 92 24.64 6.66 7.85
CA ALA A 92 26.04 6.94 8.14
C ALA A 92 26.36 8.44 8.13
N ASN A 93 25.80 9.19 7.17
CA ASN A 93 25.95 10.66 7.12
C ASN A 93 25.23 11.36 8.27
N PHE A 94 24.08 10.84 8.70
CA PHE A 94 23.35 11.36 9.85
C PHE A 94 24.18 11.22 11.15
N TRP A 95 24.77 10.05 11.38
CA TRP A 95 25.61 9.81 12.56
C TRP A 95 26.91 10.63 12.57
N LYS A 96 27.49 10.92 11.39
CA LYS A 96 28.66 11.79 11.28
C LYS A 96 28.36 13.25 11.66
N THR A 97 27.10 13.68 11.57
CA THR A 97 26.67 15.05 11.86
C THR A 97 26.17 15.21 13.31
N GLY A 98 25.86 14.12 14.03
CA GLY A 98 25.38 14.15 15.41
C GLY A 98 26.46 14.31 16.50
N GLY A 99 27.72 14.55 16.12
CA GLY A 99 28.89 14.43 17.00
C GLY A 99 29.47 15.72 17.61
N ASN A 100 28.90 16.91 17.39
CA ASN A 100 29.51 18.18 17.83
C ASN A 100 28.65 19.04 18.76
N ASN A 101 27.89 18.43 19.68
CA ASN A 101 27.14 19.18 20.71
C ASN A 101 27.99 19.60 21.92
N GLN A 102 29.30 19.33 21.94
CA GLN A 102 30.19 19.72 23.04
C GLN A 102 30.56 21.21 23.04
N GLU A 103 30.54 21.90 21.89
CA GLU A 103 30.86 23.34 21.82
C GLU A 103 29.73 24.25 22.33
N VAL A 104 28.47 23.83 22.21
CA VAL A 104 27.33 24.63 22.68
C VAL A 104 27.23 24.60 24.21
N VAL A 105 27.54 23.46 24.83
CA VAL A 105 27.46 23.28 26.28
C VAL A 105 28.60 24.01 27.01
N SER A 106 29.80 24.05 26.43
CA SER A 106 30.94 24.80 26.99
C SER A 106 30.76 26.32 26.89
N GLY A 107 30.13 26.81 25.81
CA GLY A 107 29.80 28.24 25.65
C GLY A 107 28.78 28.77 26.67
N LEU A 108 27.79 27.95 27.04
CA LEU A 108 26.81 28.31 28.07
C LEU A 108 27.41 28.35 29.48
N ASN A 109 28.25 27.38 29.84
CA ASN A 109 28.88 27.35 31.17
C ASN A 109 29.75 28.58 31.42
N ASN A 110 30.56 29.00 30.43
CA ASN A 110 31.42 30.18 30.55
C ASN A 110 30.62 31.49 30.70
N SER A 111 29.43 31.56 30.10
CA SER A 111 28.56 32.75 30.22
C SER A 111 27.88 32.83 31.59
N VAL A 112 27.48 31.69 32.15
CA VAL A 112 26.87 31.62 33.50
C VAL A 112 27.89 31.98 34.58
N GLU A 113 29.14 31.52 34.46
CA GLU A 113 30.19 31.81 35.44
C GLU A 113 30.58 33.30 35.44
N LYS A 114 30.59 33.95 34.26
CA LYS A 114 30.84 35.38 34.11
C LYS A 114 29.74 36.24 34.74
N VAL A 115 28.47 35.90 34.52
CA VAL A 115 27.32 36.62 35.12
C VAL A 115 27.27 36.45 36.64
N SER A 116 27.66 35.28 37.16
CA SER A 116 27.72 35.06 38.62
C SER A 116 28.79 35.92 39.28
N SER A 117 29.96 36.05 38.63
CA SER A 117 31.09 36.82 39.16
C SER A 117 30.83 38.33 39.18
N GLU A 118 30.17 38.87 38.15
CA GLU A 118 29.79 40.30 38.11
C GLU A 118 28.72 40.65 39.16
N ARG A 119 27.82 39.72 39.48
CA ARG A 119 26.79 39.93 40.52
C ARG A 119 27.38 39.98 41.93
N ILE A 120 28.44 39.23 42.21
CA ILE A 120 29.12 39.24 43.51
C ILE A 120 29.88 40.57 43.72
N LEU A 121 30.49 41.13 42.68
CA LEU A 121 31.19 42.42 42.76
C LEU A 121 30.21 43.61 42.87
N GLY A 122 29.06 43.56 42.18
CA GLY A 122 28.04 44.60 42.24
C GLY A 122 27.28 44.69 43.57
N VAL A 123 27.18 43.60 44.33
CA VAL A 123 26.51 43.59 45.64
C VAL A 123 27.40 44.17 46.76
N SER A 124 28.73 44.14 46.62
CA SER A 124 29.63 44.70 47.65
C SER A 124 29.61 46.24 47.71
N HIS A 125 29.24 46.91 46.62
CA HIS A 125 29.22 48.38 46.56
C HIS A 125 27.89 49.00 47.01
N ALA A 126 26.81 48.22 47.18
CA ALA A 126 25.48 48.74 47.50
C ALA A 126 25.17 48.82 49.01
N SER A 127 26.07 48.35 49.89
CA SER A 127 25.79 48.25 51.34
C SER A 127 26.49 49.30 52.22
N SER A 128 27.02 50.39 51.65
CA SER A 128 27.75 51.43 52.41
C SER A 128 27.15 52.85 52.35
N GLU A 129 25.89 53.02 51.96
CA GLU A 129 25.24 54.35 51.93
C GLU A 129 23.94 54.52 52.74
N GLU A 130 23.50 53.53 53.52
CA GLU A 130 22.44 53.74 54.52
C GLU A 130 23.01 53.85 55.92
N GLY A 131 23.38 55.05 56.31
CA GLY A 131 23.86 55.34 57.66
C GLY A 131 24.35 56.76 57.86
N LYS A 132 23.44 57.73 57.76
CA LYS A 132 23.47 58.99 58.53
C LYS A 132 22.16 59.77 58.37
#